data_AF-A0A3R7A784-F1
#
_entry.id   AF-A0A3R7A784-F1
#
_cell.length_a   1.000
_cell.length_b   1.000
_cell.length_c   1.000
_cell.angle_alpha   90.00
_cell.angle_beta   90.00
_cell.angle_gamma   90.00
#
_symmetry.space_group_name_H-M   'P 1'
#
loop_
_entity.id
_entity.type
_entity.pdbx_description
1 polymer ?
#
loop_
_entity_poly.entity_id
_entity_poly.type
_entity_poly.pdbx_seq_one_letter_code
_entity_poly.pdbx_strand_id
1 'polypeptide(L)'
;MVPLRVMRRRGVTHAIKTCVARAFSTSYSWQDSHLVDRSMCHDEALCGNDLQVMEDVLSEHEERVLADEAAALLRRRRYEVNHWDQVIINFKEMETIKWSQEAADILARVRKLPILPQDLEYFPAVHVIDLAAEGYIKPHVDSIKFSGQVVAGLNLLSPAVMRFQEEHGDSRLDLFLPRRSFYCMRGGVRYRYTHEILPGIQVFQNQPVERTRRISIMMRDVNVDTPMSP
;
A
#
# COMPACT_ATOMS: atom_id res chain seq x y z
N MET A 1 18.11 -58.26 3.66
CA MET A 1 18.68 -57.11 4.39
C MET A 1 19.18 -56.11 3.34
N VAL A 2 18.34 -55.14 2.98
CA VAL A 2 18.58 -54.16 1.89
C VAL A 2 18.89 -52.81 2.55
N PRO A 3 19.94 -52.07 2.17
CA PRO A 3 20.30 -50.84 2.89
C PRO A 3 19.36 -49.70 2.49
N LEU A 4 18.78 -49.04 3.50
CA LEU A 4 18.02 -47.80 3.35
C LEU A 4 18.93 -46.67 2.86
N ARG A 5 18.61 -46.11 1.70
CA ARG A 5 19.27 -44.92 1.15
C ARG A 5 18.66 -43.68 1.82
N VAL A 6 19.41 -43.02 2.69
CA VAL A 6 19.01 -41.76 3.33
C VAL A 6 18.86 -40.67 2.26
N MET A 7 17.63 -40.26 1.98
CA MET A 7 17.32 -39.08 1.18
C MET A 7 17.74 -37.82 1.98
N ARG A 8 18.86 -37.20 1.59
CA ARG A 8 19.20 -35.85 2.02
C ARG A 8 18.15 -34.88 1.46
N ARG A 9 17.35 -34.28 2.35
CA ARG A 9 16.50 -33.13 2.01
C ARG A 9 17.41 -32.01 1.49
N ARG A 10 17.21 -31.62 0.23
CA ARG A 10 17.81 -30.40 -0.33
C ARG A 10 17.13 -29.22 0.36
N GLY A 11 17.85 -28.55 1.25
CA GLY A 11 17.44 -27.25 1.77
C GLY A 11 17.40 -26.27 0.60
N VAL A 12 16.23 -25.67 0.37
CA VAL A 12 16.07 -24.55 -0.56
C VAL A 12 16.64 -23.32 0.14
N THR A 13 17.93 -23.07 -0.04
CA THR A 13 18.54 -21.78 0.27
C THR A 13 17.97 -20.77 -0.72
N HIS A 14 17.06 -19.90 -0.25
CA HIS A 14 16.70 -18.70 -0.98
C HIS A 14 17.96 -17.83 -1.07
N ALA A 15 18.62 -17.87 -2.22
CA ALA A 15 19.71 -16.96 -2.51
C ALA A 15 19.13 -15.54 -2.54
N ILE A 16 19.45 -14.76 -1.52
CA ILE A 16 19.25 -13.32 -1.52
C ILE A 16 20.13 -12.79 -2.67
N LYS A 17 19.53 -12.55 -3.83
CA LYS A 17 20.18 -11.81 -4.89
C LYS A 17 20.34 -10.39 -4.37
N THR A 18 21.56 -10.03 -3.98
CA THR A 18 21.97 -8.65 -3.77
C THR A 18 21.62 -7.86 -5.04
N CYS A 19 20.58 -7.05 -4.95
CA CYS A 19 20.12 -6.21 -6.04
C CYS A 19 21.10 -5.05 -6.20
N VAL A 20 22.22 -5.27 -6.89
CA VAL A 20 23.00 -4.17 -7.48
C VAL A 20 22.43 -3.87 -8.87
N ALA A 21 21.13 -3.66 -8.94
CA ALA A 21 20.55 -2.95 -10.07
C ALA A 21 20.75 -1.48 -9.75
N ARG A 22 21.55 -0.79 -10.57
CA ARG A 22 21.74 0.66 -10.55
C ARG A 22 20.34 1.27 -10.61
N ALA A 23 19.77 1.60 -9.45
CA ALA A 23 18.38 1.99 -9.33
C ALA A 23 18.20 3.23 -10.21
N PHE A 24 17.25 3.16 -11.14
CA PHE A 24 16.75 4.36 -11.79
C PHE A 24 16.07 5.17 -10.68
N SER A 25 16.85 6.00 -10.00
CA SER A 25 16.35 7.00 -9.05
C SER A 25 15.40 7.89 -9.84
N THR A 26 14.13 7.80 -9.47
CA THR A 26 13.08 8.67 -9.97
C THR A 26 12.72 9.60 -8.83
N SER A 27 12.19 10.78 -9.12
CA SER A 27 11.67 11.69 -8.08
C SER A 27 10.59 11.08 -7.20
N TYR A 28 10.01 9.95 -7.61
CA TYR A 28 9.00 9.20 -6.87
C TYR A 28 9.59 8.25 -5.82
N SER A 29 10.87 7.89 -5.94
CA SER A 29 11.60 7.01 -5.02
C SER A 29 11.57 7.54 -3.60
N TRP A 30 11.44 6.66 -2.60
CA TRP A 30 11.59 7.02 -1.20
C TRP A 30 12.96 7.65 -0.87
N GLN A 31 13.96 7.42 -1.71
CA GLN A 31 15.29 8.00 -1.59
C GLN A 31 15.36 9.45 -2.07
N ASP A 32 14.37 9.94 -2.80
CA ASP A 32 14.45 11.25 -3.48
C ASP A 32 13.22 12.11 -3.23
N SER A 33 12.07 11.50 -2.95
CA SER A 33 10.81 12.17 -2.71
C SER A 33 10.84 12.96 -1.40
N HIS A 34 10.43 14.22 -1.47
CA HIS A 34 10.27 15.08 -0.30
C HIS A 34 9.09 14.65 0.60
N LEU A 35 8.20 13.78 0.08
CA LEU A 35 7.09 13.20 0.84
C LEU A 35 7.52 12.05 1.75
N VAL A 36 8.79 11.62 1.70
CA VAL A 36 9.30 10.57 2.57
C VAL A 36 10.29 11.15 3.55
N ASP A 37 9.96 11.04 4.84
CA ASP A 37 10.93 11.21 5.91
C ASP A 37 11.67 9.90 6.12
N ARG A 38 12.96 9.96 5.81
CA ARG A 38 13.92 8.86 5.86
C ARG A 38 15.00 9.07 6.92
N SER A 39 14.84 10.06 7.80
CA SER A 39 15.86 10.40 8.81
C SER A 39 16.18 9.23 9.75
N MET A 40 15.26 8.28 9.87
CA MET A 40 15.35 7.08 10.73
C MET A 40 15.51 5.78 9.92
N CYS A 41 15.82 5.86 8.63
CA CYS A 41 16.00 4.67 7.80
C CYS A 41 17.48 4.29 7.71
N HIS A 42 17.83 3.10 8.17
CA HIS A 42 19.20 2.58 8.19
C HIS A 42 19.36 1.28 7.35
N ASP A 43 18.26 0.77 6.80
CA ASP A 43 18.24 -0.45 5.98
C ASP A 43 18.86 -0.21 4.59
N GLU A 44 20.15 -0.54 4.47
CA GLU A 44 20.91 -0.48 3.20
C GLU A 44 20.42 -1.49 2.15
N ALA A 45 19.59 -2.48 2.54
CA ALA A 45 19.06 -3.47 1.61
C ALA A 45 17.78 -3.02 0.91
N LEU A 46 17.19 -1.88 1.28
CA LEU A 46 16.06 -1.31 0.55
C LEU A 46 16.47 -0.82 -0.83
N CYS A 47 15.73 -1.25 -1.85
CA CYS A 47 15.89 -0.71 -3.20
C CYS A 47 15.11 0.60 -3.31
N GLY A 48 15.60 1.57 -4.11
CA GLY A 48 14.93 2.88 -4.28
C GLY A 48 13.47 2.80 -4.76
N ASN A 49 13.09 1.66 -5.34
CA ASN A 49 11.75 1.42 -5.85
C ASN A 49 10.87 0.58 -4.91
N ASP A 50 11.34 0.23 -3.71
CA ASP A 50 10.55 -0.52 -2.71
C ASP A 50 9.40 0.31 -2.15
N LEU A 51 9.56 1.63 -2.13
CA LEU A 51 8.48 2.58 -1.85
C LEU A 51 8.57 3.74 -2.83
N GLN A 52 7.45 4.02 -3.51
CA GLN A 52 7.34 5.14 -4.43
C GLN A 52 6.04 5.90 -4.18
N VAL A 53 6.06 7.22 -4.40
CA VAL A 53 4.88 8.08 -4.27
C VAL A 53 4.86 9.16 -5.36
N MET A 54 3.67 9.41 -5.89
CA MET A 54 3.38 10.48 -6.84
C MET A 54 2.33 11.42 -6.24
N GLU A 55 2.49 12.72 -6.46
CA GLU A 55 1.51 13.75 -6.10
C GLU A 55 0.63 14.12 -7.29
N ASP A 56 -0.55 14.68 -6.98
CA ASP A 56 -1.46 15.27 -7.97
C ASP A 56 -1.73 14.38 -9.19
N VAL A 57 -1.86 13.07 -8.97
CA VAL A 57 -2.16 12.12 -10.06
C VAL A 57 -3.60 12.22 -10.55
N LEU A 58 -4.43 12.92 -9.79
CA LEU A 58 -5.80 13.29 -10.12
C LEU A 58 -5.93 14.80 -10.16
N SER A 59 -6.84 15.28 -11.01
CA SER A 59 -7.47 16.58 -10.83
C SER A 59 -8.45 16.57 -9.65
N GLU A 60 -8.86 17.76 -9.19
CA GLU A 60 -9.90 17.88 -8.16
C GLU A 60 -11.25 17.27 -8.57
N HIS A 61 -11.56 17.35 -9.87
CA HIS A 61 -12.79 16.77 -10.40
C HIS A 61 -12.77 15.24 -10.29
N GLU A 62 -11.67 14.63 -10.72
CA GLU A 62 -11.51 13.18 -10.66
C GLU A 62 -11.50 12.66 -9.21
N GLU A 63 -10.89 13.41 -8.27
CA GLU A 63 -10.97 13.09 -6.85
C GLU A 63 -12.42 13.09 -6.35
N ARG A 64 -13.23 14.10 -6.73
CA ARG A 64 -14.65 14.19 -6.35
C ARG A 64 -15.45 13.03 -6.92
N VAL A 65 -15.29 12.71 -8.21
CA VAL A 65 -15.97 11.59 -8.87
C VAL A 65 -15.72 10.28 -8.11
N LEU A 66 -14.44 9.95 -7.85
CA LEU A 66 -14.08 8.71 -7.15
C LEU A 66 -14.57 8.71 -5.70
N ALA A 67 -14.44 9.82 -4.98
CA ALA A 67 -14.81 9.90 -3.56
C ALA A 67 -16.33 9.84 -3.35
N ASP A 68 -17.11 10.51 -4.18
CA ASP A 68 -18.58 10.50 -4.10
C ASP A 68 -19.13 9.13 -4.46
N GLU A 69 -18.58 8.48 -5.49
CA GLU A 69 -19.00 7.14 -5.89
C GLU A 69 -18.60 6.10 -4.83
N ALA A 70 -17.37 6.16 -4.30
CA ALA A 70 -16.94 5.32 -3.17
C ALA A 70 -17.86 5.50 -1.94
N ALA A 71 -18.20 6.74 -1.59
CA ALA A 71 -19.11 7.05 -0.49
C ALA A 71 -20.52 6.48 -0.73
N ALA A 72 -21.02 6.57 -1.97
CA ALA A 72 -22.33 6.04 -2.34
C ALA A 72 -22.36 4.50 -2.25
N LEU A 73 -21.32 3.82 -2.71
CA LEU A 73 -21.16 2.36 -2.62
C LEU A 73 -21.11 1.88 -1.16
N LEU A 74 -20.43 2.62 -0.28
CA LEU A 74 -20.29 2.31 1.14
C LEU A 74 -21.43 2.85 2.02
N ARG A 75 -22.39 3.60 1.46
CA ARG A 75 -23.42 4.34 2.23
C ARG A 75 -24.21 3.46 3.21
N ARG A 76 -24.52 2.22 2.83
CA ARG A 76 -25.29 1.28 3.66
C ARG A 76 -24.45 0.55 4.71
N ARG A 77 -23.11 0.60 4.61
CA ARG A 77 -22.21 0.03 5.62
C ARG A 77 -22.11 0.98 6.80
N ARG A 78 -22.06 0.40 8.00
CA ARG A 78 -21.77 1.14 9.23
C ARG A 78 -20.26 1.17 9.43
N TYR A 79 -19.77 2.21 10.11
CA TYR A 79 -18.39 2.20 10.54
C TYR A 79 -18.17 1.03 11.50
N GLU A 80 -17.19 0.20 11.18
CA GLU A 80 -16.76 -0.91 12.00
C GLU A 80 -15.78 -0.36 13.04
N VAL A 81 -16.16 -0.49 14.31
CA VAL A 81 -15.33 -0.03 15.42
C VAL A 81 -14.13 -0.96 15.60
N ASN A 82 -14.30 -2.26 15.30
CA ASN A 82 -13.25 -3.28 15.24
C ASN A 82 -13.68 -4.45 14.34
N HIS A 83 -12.76 -4.98 13.54
CA HIS A 83 -12.88 -6.24 12.82
C HIS A 83 -12.13 -7.37 13.58
N TRP A 84 -12.29 -8.64 13.19
CA TRP A 84 -11.76 -9.78 13.96
C TRP A 84 -10.22 -9.85 13.99
N ASP A 85 -9.55 -9.26 13.00
CA ASP A 85 -8.09 -9.10 12.94
C ASP A 85 -7.58 -7.80 13.60
N GLN A 86 -8.49 -6.90 13.99
CA GLN A 86 -8.25 -5.67 14.76
C GLN A 86 -7.26 -4.66 14.16
N VAL A 87 -6.95 -4.75 12.86
CA VAL A 87 -5.97 -3.87 12.20
C VAL A 87 -6.56 -2.50 11.89
N ILE A 88 -7.78 -2.44 11.34
CA ILE A 88 -8.43 -1.19 10.93
C ILE A 88 -9.50 -0.78 11.93
N ILE A 89 -9.56 0.50 12.28
CA ILE A 89 -10.43 1.07 13.32
C ILE A 89 -11.27 2.21 12.74
N ASN A 90 -12.57 2.26 13.08
CA ASN A 90 -13.56 3.25 12.62
C ASN A 90 -13.54 3.44 11.10
N PHE A 91 -13.79 2.35 10.38
CA PHE A 91 -13.72 2.31 8.91
C PHE A 91 -14.94 1.66 8.27
N LYS A 92 -15.12 1.88 6.96
CA LYS A 92 -15.97 1.07 6.09
C LYS A 92 -15.13 0.58 4.94
N GLU A 93 -15.34 -0.64 4.49
CA GLU A 93 -14.63 -1.13 3.32
C GLU A 93 -15.48 -2.02 2.42
N MET A 94 -15.00 -2.16 1.17
CA MET A 94 -15.45 -3.20 0.28
C MET A 94 -14.45 -3.43 -0.86
N GLU A 95 -14.48 -4.63 -1.41
CA GLU A 95 -13.95 -4.93 -2.74
C GLU A 95 -15.03 -4.64 -3.79
N THR A 96 -14.69 -3.95 -4.87
CA THR A 96 -15.65 -3.66 -5.94
C THR A 96 -15.00 -3.48 -7.30
N ILE A 97 -15.72 -3.98 -8.33
CA ILE A 97 -15.48 -3.67 -9.75
C ILE A 97 -16.49 -2.65 -10.28
N LYS A 98 -17.52 -2.33 -9.50
CA LYS A 98 -18.66 -1.53 -9.94
C LYS A 98 -18.32 -0.05 -9.81
N TRP A 99 -18.05 0.57 -10.96
CA TRP A 99 -17.78 1.99 -11.10
C TRP A 99 -18.53 2.52 -12.33
N SER A 100 -18.91 3.79 -12.31
CA SER A 100 -19.35 4.52 -13.50
C SER A 100 -18.26 4.49 -14.57
N GLN A 101 -18.62 4.73 -15.83
CA GLN A 101 -17.64 4.73 -16.92
C GLN A 101 -16.52 5.77 -16.67
N GLU A 102 -16.89 6.96 -16.19
CA GLU A 102 -15.93 8.02 -15.87
C GLU A 102 -14.96 7.59 -14.75
N ALA A 103 -15.47 7.04 -13.64
CA ALA A 103 -14.63 6.53 -12.57
C ALA A 103 -13.74 5.36 -13.02
N ALA A 104 -14.27 4.46 -13.85
CA ALA A 104 -13.51 3.35 -14.41
C ALA A 104 -12.37 3.84 -15.31
N ASP A 105 -12.60 4.87 -16.13
CA ASP A 105 -11.57 5.47 -17.00
C ASP A 105 -10.47 6.15 -16.17
N ILE A 106 -10.83 6.83 -15.07
CA ILE A 106 -9.86 7.40 -14.13
C ILE A 106 -9.01 6.29 -13.50
N LEU A 107 -9.63 5.22 -12.97
CA LEU A 107 -8.91 4.11 -12.36
C LEU A 107 -8.02 3.38 -13.38
N ALA A 108 -8.47 3.24 -14.63
CA ALA A 108 -7.68 2.69 -15.72
C ALA A 108 -6.45 3.55 -16.06
N ARG A 109 -6.57 4.88 -15.96
CA ARG A 109 -5.42 5.80 -16.09
C ARG A 109 -4.47 5.67 -14.90
N VAL A 110 -4.97 5.58 -13.68
CA VAL A 110 -4.16 5.36 -12.46
C VAL A 110 -3.36 4.06 -12.56
N ARG A 111 -3.94 2.98 -13.10
CA ARG A 111 -3.24 1.69 -13.32
C ARG A 111 -2.07 1.78 -14.31
N LYS A 112 -1.99 2.83 -15.11
CA LYS A 112 -0.90 3.07 -16.08
C LYS A 112 0.18 4.01 -15.53
N LEU A 113 0.08 4.44 -14.27
CA LEU A 113 1.09 5.32 -13.66
C LEU A 113 2.45 4.60 -13.55
N PRO A 114 3.56 5.33 -13.72
CA PRO A 114 4.90 4.75 -13.85
C PRO A 114 5.39 4.03 -12.60
N ILE A 115 4.85 4.33 -11.42
CA ILE A 115 5.24 3.65 -10.18
C ILE A 115 4.57 2.28 -10.02
N LEU A 116 3.57 1.96 -10.85
CA LEU A 116 2.89 0.67 -10.85
C LEU A 116 3.51 -0.26 -11.92
N PRO A 117 4.10 -1.41 -11.54
CA PRO A 117 4.69 -2.34 -12.50
C PRO A 117 3.65 -2.85 -13.51
N GLN A 118 3.96 -2.76 -14.80
CA GLN A 118 3.02 -3.08 -15.89
C GLN A 118 3.08 -4.55 -16.34
N ASP A 119 4.07 -5.30 -15.87
CA ASP A 119 4.31 -6.71 -16.14
C ASP A 119 3.60 -7.66 -15.16
N LEU A 120 2.86 -7.10 -14.18
CA LEU A 120 2.11 -7.86 -13.19
C LEU A 120 0.63 -7.95 -13.55
N GLU A 121 -0.01 -9.04 -13.15
CA GLU A 121 -1.46 -9.21 -13.23
C GLU A 121 -2.11 -8.63 -11.98
N TYR A 122 -3.07 -7.71 -12.15
CA TYR A 122 -3.78 -7.08 -11.03
C TYR A 122 -5.18 -7.60 -10.85
N PHE A 123 -5.65 -7.65 -9.60
CA PHE A 123 -7.07 -7.87 -9.34
C PHE A 123 -7.90 -6.80 -10.06
N PRO A 124 -8.95 -7.19 -10.81
CA PRO A 124 -9.85 -6.23 -11.45
C PRO A 124 -10.58 -5.38 -10.41
N ALA A 125 -11.01 -6.01 -9.31
CA ALA A 125 -11.60 -5.33 -8.18
C ALA A 125 -10.55 -4.46 -7.47
N VAL A 126 -10.99 -3.30 -6.98
CA VAL A 126 -10.22 -2.44 -6.09
C VAL A 126 -10.81 -2.50 -4.69
N HIS A 127 -9.95 -2.38 -3.69
CA HIS A 127 -10.36 -2.36 -2.28
C HIS A 127 -10.51 -0.91 -1.84
N VAL A 128 -11.74 -0.52 -1.53
CA VAL A 128 -12.07 0.84 -1.08
C VAL A 128 -12.15 0.82 0.44
N ILE A 129 -11.41 1.71 1.09
CA ILE A 129 -11.44 1.92 2.55
C ILE A 129 -11.82 3.38 2.81
N ASP A 130 -12.89 3.60 3.54
CA ASP A 130 -13.34 4.90 4.05
C ASP A 130 -13.08 4.95 5.55
N LEU A 131 -12.12 5.78 5.97
CA LEU A 131 -11.78 6.04 7.36
C LEU A 131 -12.51 7.30 7.84
N ALA A 132 -13.24 7.19 8.95
CA ALA A 132 -13.74 8.34 9.71
C ALA A 132 -12.56 9.23 10.17
N ALA A 133 -12.80 10.44 10.68
CA ALA A 133 -11.71 11.33 11.13
C ALA A 133 -10.87 10.72 12.27
N GLU A 134 -11.51 9.97 13.16
CA GLU A 134 -10.88 9.26 14.29
C GLU A 134 -10.42 7.84 13.92
N GLY A 135 -10.64 7.42 12.66
CA GLY A 135 -10.17 6.12 12.17
C GLY A 135 -8.67 6.05 12.05
N TYR A 136 -8.13 4.83 12.00
CA TYR A 136 -6.71 4.60 11.78
C TYR A 136 -6.49 3.14 11.38
N ILE A 137 -5.27 2.86 10.93
CA ILE A 137 -4.83 1.51 10.57
C ILE A 137 -3.64 1.22 11.46
N LYS A 138 -3.68 0.16 12.26
CA LYS A 138 -2.57 -0.26 13.14
C LYS A 138 -1.41 -0.85 12.31
N PRO A 139 -0.19 -0.93 12.88
CA PRO A 139 0.94 -1.59 12.25
C PRO A 139 0.61 -3.03 11.84
N HIS A 140 0.80 -3.33 10.55
CA HIS A 140 0.60 -4.68 10.01
C HIS A 140 1.39 -4.91 8.73
N VAL A 141 1.57 -6.18 8.36
CA VAL A 141 2.09 -6.60 7.06
C VAL A 141 0.95 -7.25 6.27
N ASP A 142 0.76 -6.82 5.03
CA ASP A 142 -0.29 -7.37 4.17
C ASP A 142 -0.05 -8.84 3.86
N SER A 143 -1.11 -9.63 4.03
CA SER A 143 -1.09 -11.07 3.75
C SER A 143 -0.77 -11.33 2.28
N ILE A 144 0.26 -12.16 2.05
CA ILE A 144 0.62 -12.68 0.72
C ILE A 144 -0.49 -13.49 0.05
N LYS A 145 -1.53 -13.90 0.78
CA LYS A 145 -2.69 -14.60 0.20
C LYS A 145 -3.58 -13.66 -0.62
N PHE A 146 -3.53 -12.35 -0.33
CA PHE A 146 -4.44 -11.35 -0.89
C PHE A 146 -3.71 -10.26 -1.69
N SER A 147 -2.40 -10.41 -1.89
CA SER A 147 -1.59 -9.60 -2.81
C SER A 147 -0.27 -10.30 -3.14
N GLY A 148 0.25 -10.05 -4.34
CA GLY A 148 1.53 -10.56 -4.81
C GLY A 148 2.70 -9.66 -4.41
N GLN A 149 3.36 -9.07 -5.40
CA GLN A 149 4.56 -8.23 -5.28
C GLN A 149 4.27 -6.78 -4.89
N VAL A 150 3.05 -6.31 -5.08
CA VAL A 150 2.70 -4.88 -5.02
C VAL A 150 1.43 -4.66 -4.22
N VAL A 151 1.46 -3.61 -3.40
CA VAL A 151 0.27 -2.95 -2.86
C VAL A 151 0.39 -1.47 -3.14
N ALA A 152 -0.60 -0.90 -3.80
CA ALA A 152 -0.63 0.50 -4.16
C ALA A 152 -1.94 1.14 -3.71
N GLY A 153 -1.91 2.42 -3.36
CA GLY A 153 -3.07 3.11 -2.79
C GLY A 153 -3.20 4.54 -3.29
N LEU A 154 -4.38 4.88 -3.76
CA LEU A 154 -4.79 6.24 -4.11
C LEU A 154 -5.38 6.93 -2.88
N ASN A 155 -4.92 8.13 -2.56
CA ASN A 155 -5.33 8.87 -1.36
C ASN A 155 -6.31 10.01 -1.72
N LEU A 156 -7.50 10.01 -1.11
CA LEU A 156 -8.58 10.96 -1.40
C LEU A 156 -9.06 11.68 -0.13
N LEU A 157 -9.65 12.87 -0.32
CA LEU A 157 -10.34 13.73 0.66
C LEU A 157 -9.46 14.38 1.73
N SER A 158 -8.58 13.64 2.38
CA SER A 158 -7.76 14.13 3.49
C SER A 158 -6.31 13.68 3.33
N PRO A 159 -5.33 14.51 3.70
CA PRO A 159 -3.97 14.04 3.85
C PRO A 159 -3.87 13.03 5.00
N ALA A 160 -2.79 12.25 5.02
CA ALA A 160 -2.42 11.39 6.15
C ALA A 160 -0.91 11.14 6.19
N VAL A 161 -0.43 10.66 7.33
CA VAL A 161 0.91 10.09 7.48
C VAL A 161 0.78 8.57 7.57
N MET A 162 1.47 7.88 6.67
CA MET A 162 1.67 6.45 6.71
C MET A 162 3.06 6.16 7.27
N ARG A 163 3.15 5.34 8.32
CA ARG A 163 4.43 4.94 8.91
C ARG A 163 4.77 3.52 8.51
N PHE A 164 6.02 3.32 8.12
CA PHE A 164 6.62 2.01 7.88
C PHE A 164 7.67 1.73 8.95
N GLN A 165 7.52 0.63 9.69
CA GLN A 165 8.46 0.21 10.73
C GLN A 165 8.96 -1.19 10.42
N GLU A 166 10.29 -1.36 10.34
CA GLU A 166 10.93 -2.65 10.13
C GLU A 166 10.56 -3.63 11.27
N GLU A 167 10.12 -4.85 10.93
CA GLU A 167 9.66 -5.84 11.93
C GLU A 167 10.78 -6.33 12.84
N HIS A 168 12.02 -6.35 12.34
CA HIS A 168 13.18 -6.93 13.01
C HIS A 168 14.37 -5.97 13.07
N GLY A 169 14.10 -4.66 13.04
CA GLY A 169 15.12 -3.62 13.13
C GLY A 169 14.54 -2.30 13.62
N ASP A 170 15.38 -1.26 13.62
CA ASP A 170 15.03 0.08 14.07
C ASP A 170 14.75 1.04 12.90
N SER A 171 14.86 0.58 11.66
CA SER A 171 14.60 1.40 10.47
C SER A 171 13.13 1.82 10.39
N ARG A 172 12.92 3.10 10.10
CA ARG A 172 11.60 3.70 9.93
C ARG A 172 11.56 4.67 8.76
N LEU A 173 10.48 4.61 8.01
CA LEU A 173 10.09 5.60 7.00
C LEU A 173 8.73 6.17 7.37
N ASP A 174 8.57 7.48 7.39
CA ASP A 174 7.24 8.11 7.43
C ASP A 174 6.96 8.67 6.02
N LEU A 175 5.78 8.39 5.48
CA LEU A 175 5.32 8.85 4.18
C LEU A 175 4.15 9.81 4.39
N PHE A 176 4.31 11.04 3.91
CA PHE A 176 3.21 11.97 3.76
C PHE A 176 2.38 11.59 2.54
N LEU A 177 1.08 11.44 2.75
CA LEU A 177 0.08 11.16 1.71
C LEU A 177 -0.79 12.40 1.53
N PRO A 178 -0.43 13.34 0.64
CA PRO A 178 -1.33 14.41 0.23
C PRO A 178 -2.60 13.85 -0.39
N ARG A 179 -3.65 14.68 -0.47
CA ARG A 179 -4.81 14.37 -1.32
C ARG A 179 -4.34 14.17 -2.77
N ARG A 180 -5.03 13.28 -3.49
CA ARG A 180 -4.76 12.95 -4.90
C ARG A 180 -3.37 12.36 -5.15
N SER A 181 -2.71 11.87 -4.10
CA SER A 181 -1.44 11.14 -4.22
C SER A 181 -1.69 9.66 -4.47
N PHE A 182 -0.72 9.00 -5.10
CA PHE A 182 -0.72 7.56 -5.33
C PHE A 182 0.63 7.00 -4.88
N TYR A 183 0.60 6.04 -3.97
CA TYR A 183 1.80 5.35 -3.49
C TYR A 183 1.81 3.89 -3.94
N CYS A 184 3.00 3.31 -4.04
CA CYS A 184 3.22 1.91 -4.34
C CYS A 184 4.30 1.38 -3.40
N MET A 185 3.99 0.33 -2.65
CA MET A 185 4.95 -0.44 -1.87
C MET A 185 5.19 -1.81 -2.50
N ARG A 186 6.46 -2.21 -2.56
CA ARG A 186 6.96 -3.50 -3.05
C ARG A 186 8.27 -3.88 -2.36
N GLY A 187 8.81 -5.05 -2.69
CA GLY A 187 10.13 -5.45 -2.21
C GLY A 187 10.28 -5.39 -0.69
N GLY A 188 11.41 -4.86 -0.21
CA GLY A 188 11.73 -4.82 1.22
C GLY A 188 10.63 -4.17 2.07
N VAL A 189 10.12 -3.02 1.64
CA VAL A 189 9.06 -2.29 2.36
C VAL A 189 7.77 -3.11 2.47
N ARG A 190 7.35 -3.80 1.41
CA ARG A 190 6.10 -4.58 1.45
C ARG A 190 6.17 -5.81 2.38
N TYR A 191 7.36 -6.44 2.49
CA TYR A 191 7.49 -7.75 3.14
C TYR A 191 8.19 -7.73 4.50
N ARG A 192 8.99 -6.71 4.81
CA ARG A 192 9.78 -6.63 6.05
C ARG A 192 9.37 -5.48 6.97
N TYR A 193 8.50 -4.59 6.48
CA TYR A 193 8.03 -3.44 7.24
C TYR A 193 6.55 -3.61 7.51
N THR A 194 6.17 -3.42 8.77
CA THR A 194 4.79 -3.07 9.08
C THR A 194 4.46 -1.72 8.48
N HIS A 195 3.19 -1.50 8.15
CA HIS A 195 2.68 -0.19 7.76
C HIS A 195 1.43 0.18 8.56
N GLU A 196 1.24 1.47 8.80
CA GLU A 196 0.12 2.01 9.57
C GLU A 196 -0.31 3.39 9.05
N ILE A 197 -1.59 3.74 9.23
CA ILE A 197 -2.08 5.11 9.08
C ILE A 197 -2.23 5.66 10.49
N LEU A 198 -1.45 6.68 10.85
CA LEU A 198 -1.36 7.14 12.23
C LEU A 198 -2.72 7.62 12.80
N PRO A 199 -3.02 7.40 14.09
CA PRO A 199 -4.21 7.95 14.73
C PRO A 199 -4.01 9.41 15.15
N GLY A 200 -5.12 10.12 15.37
CA GLY A 200 -5.14 11.41 16.06
C GLY A 200 -4.36 12.52 15.33
N ILE A 201 -3.69 13.37 16.12
CA ILE A 201 -2.86 14.46 15.59
C ILE A 201 -1.59 13.85 14.99
N GLN A 202 -1.44 14.03 13.69
CA GLN A 202 -0.29 13.53 12.94
C GLN A 202 0.74 14.63 12.76
N VAL A 203 2.01 14.24 12.68
CA VAL A 203 3.13 15.16 12.40
C VAL A 203 4.02 14.51 11.35
N PHE A 204 4.40 15.28 10.34
CA PHE A 204 5.35 14.89 9.31
C PHE A 204 6.44 15.95 9.20
N GLN A 205 7.72 15.57 9.36
CA GLN A 205 8.87 16.50 9.33
C GLN A 205 8.66 17.76 10.20
N ASN A 206 8.17 17.55 11.43
CA ASN A 206 7.82 18.61 12.40
C ASN A 206 6.67 19.55 11.98
N GLN A 207 5.94 19.23 10.90
CA GLN A 207 4.74 19.95 10.48
C GLN A 207 3.49 19.17 10.89
N PRO A 208 2.49 19.83 11.50
CA PRO A 208 1.23 19.18 11.83
C PRO A 208 0.48 18.80 10.54
N VAL A 209 -0.12 17.60 10.53
CA VAL A 209 -0.97 17.12 9.45
C VAL A 209 -2.39 16.99 10.00
N GLU A 210 -3.28 17.86 9.55
CA GLU A 210 -4.68 17.83 9.92
C GLU A 210 -5.42 16.76 9.11
N ARG A 211 -5.85 15.70 9.79
CA ARG A 211 -6.59 14.60 9.17
C ARG A 211 -8.08 14.70 9.49
N THR A 212 -8.90 14.53 8.46
CA THR A 212 -10.34 14.35 8.56
C THR A 212 -10.75 13.01 7.94
N ARG A 213 -11.97 12.89 7.40
CA ARG A 213 -12.40 11.69 6.67
C ARG A 213 -11.48 11.45 5.47
N ARG A 214 -10.98 10.22 5.33
CA ARG A 214 -10.04 9.81 4.29
C ARG A 214 -10.60 8.61 3.55
N ILE A 215 -10.55 8.64 2.22
CA ILE A 215 -10.83 7.44 1.42
C ILE A 215 -9.52 7.01 0.76
N SER A 216 -9.24 5.71 0.78
CA SER A 216 -8.22 5.10 -0.06
C SER A 216 -8.80 4.05 -0.99
N ILE A 217 -8.29 4.01 -2.21
CA ILE A 217 -8.61 2.98 -3.21
C ILE A 217 -7.33 2.20 -3.47
N MET A 218 -7.32 0.94 -3.05
CA MET A 218 -6.15 0.07 -3.09
C MET A 218 -6.18 -0.82 -4.33
N MET A 219 -5.01 -0.98 -4.94
CA MET A 219 -4.75 -1.85 -6.08
C MET A 219 -3.66 -2.85 -5.69
N ARG A 220 -3.88 -4.12 -5.98
CA ARG A 220 -2.98 -5.22 -5.61
C ARG A 220 -2.83 -6.16 -6.79
N ASP A 221 -1.62 -6.70 -6.94
CA ASP A 221 -1.36 -7.76 -7.92
C ASP A 221 -1.76 -9.13 -7.38
N VAL A 222 -2.01 -10.06 -8.30
CA VAL A 222 -2.34 -11.46 -7.99
C VAL A 222 -1.06 -12.17 -7.58
N ASN A 223 -1.11 -12.89 -6.46
CA ASN A 223 -0.01 -13.78 -6.09
C ASN A 223 -0.10 -15.08 -6.89
N VAL A 224 0.74 -15.21 -7.93
CA VAL A 224 0.78 -16.38 -8.81
C VAL A 224 1.26 -17.67 -8.13
N ASP A 225 1.91 -17.57 -6.97
CA ASP A 225 2.41 -18.73 -6.20
C ASP A 225 1.38 -19.26 -5.19
N THR A 226 0.26 -18.56 -4.99
CA THR A 226 -0.85 -19.03 -4.16
C THR A 226 -1.96 -19.53 -5.08
N PRO A 227 -2.30 -20.84 -5.07
CA PRO A 227 -3.40 -21.33 -5.89
C PRO A 227 -4.69 -20.59 -5.52
N MET A 228 -5.28 -19.90 -6.49
CA MET A 228 -6.62 -19.32 -6.37
C MET A 228 -7.55 -20.46 -5.97
N SER A 229 -8.15 -20.36 -4.78
CA SER A 229 -9.19 -21.32 -4.40
C SER A 229 -10.37 -21.17 -5.39
N PRO A 230 -10.92 -22.29 -5.90
CA PRO A 230 -11.99 -22.27 -6.89
C PRO A 230 -13.26 -21.58 -6.38
#